data_AF-A0A7Y1TEJ4-F1
#
_entry.id   AF-A0A7Y1TEJ4-F1
#
_cell.length_a   1.000
_cell.length_b   1.000
_cell.length_c   1.000
_cell.angle_alpha   90.00
_cell.angle_beta   90.00
_cell.angle_gamma   90.00
#
_symmetry.space_group_name_H-M   'P 1'
#
loop_
_entity.id
_entity.type
_entity.pdbx_description
1 polymer ?
#
loop_
_entity_poly.entity_id
_entity_poly.type
_entity_poly.pdbx_seq_one_letter_code
_entity_poly.pdbx_strand_id
1 'polypeptide(L)' 'MRIAIIGTDIAGNVAAYKFRDRLDMTVCETASYIGGHTHTIDVVERAFGAAP' A
#
# COMPACT_ATOMS: atom_id res chain seq x y z
N MET A 1 9.30 -12.50 -19.97
CA MET A 1 8.19 -13.08 -19.18
C MET A 1 7.46 -11.95 -18.50
N ARG A 2 6.12 -11.96 -18.49
CA ARG A 2 5.31 -10.94 -17.82
C ARG A 2 4.69 -11.52 -16.56
N ILE A 3 4.78 -10.81 -15.44
CA ILE A 3 4.27 -11.26 -14.14
C ILE A 3 3.27 -10.23 -13.61
N ALA A 4 2.15 -10.71 -13.08
CA ALA A 4 1.24 -9.91 -12.28
C ALA A 4 1.38 -10.25 -10.80
N ILE A 5 1.49 -9.23 -9.95
CA ILE A 5 1.37 -9.35 -8.49
C ILE A 5 -0.03 -8.86 -8.11
N ILE A 6 -0.82 -9.73 -7.46
CA ILE A 6 -2.18 -9.42 -7.03
C ILE A 6 -2.16 -9.18 -5.52
N GLY A 7 -2.50 -7.96 -5.11
CA GLY A 7 -2.42 -7.48 -3.74
C GLY A 7 -1.15 -6.68 -3.46
N THR A 8 -1.30 -5.58 -2.71
CA THR A 8 -0.23 -4.66 -2.28
C THR A 8 -0.07 -4.66 -0.77
N ASP A 9 -0.23 -5.82 -0.14
CA ASP A 9 0.21 -6.01 1.24
C ASP A 9 1.75 -5.93 1.35
N ILE A 10 2.28 -6.17 2.54
CA ILE A 10 3.73 -6.14 2.76
C ILE A 10 4.45 -7.13 1.83
N ALA A 11 3.92 -8.34 1.66
CA ALA A 11 4.58 -9.37 0.86
C ALA A 11 4.59 -8.99 -0.63
N GLY A 12 3.45 -8.54 -1.16
CA GLY A 12 3.31 -8.08 -2.55
C GLY A 12 4.21 -6.90 -2.87
N ASN A 13 4.23 -5.87 -2.00
CA ASN A 13 5.09 -4.70 -2.19
C ASN A 13 6.58 -5.04 -2.09
N VAL A 14 6.97 -5.91 -1.16
CA VAL A 14 8.38 -6.34 -1.04
C VAL A 14 8.80 -7.15 -2.26
N ALA A 15 7.96 -8.07 -2.74
CA ALA A 15 8.23 -8.84 -3.96
C ALA A 15 8.37 -7.91 -5.16
N ALA A 16 7.43 -7.00 -5.37
CA ALA A 16 7.49 -6.00 -6.44
C ALA A 16 8.79 -5.19 -6.36
N TYR A 17 9.11 -4.65 -5.18
CA TYR A 17 10.32 -3.85 -4.97
C TYR A 17 11.61 -4.63 -5.29
N LYS A 18 11.72 -5.89 -4.85
CA LYS A 18 12.92 -6.71 -5.04
C LYS A 18 13.14 -7.12 -6.50
N PHE A 19 12.08 -7.25 -7.29
CA PHE A 19 12.16 -7.74 -8.66
C PHE A 19 11.88 -6.69 -9.74
N ARG A 20 11.58 -5.44 -9.38
CA ARG A 20 11.22 -4.34 -10.30
C ARG A 20 12.21 -4.11 -11.45
N ASP A 21 13.50 -4.35 -11.23
CA ASP A 21 14.55 -4.11 -12.24
C ASP A 21 14.80 -5.34 -13.15
N ARG A 22 14.11 -6.47 -12.89
CA ARG A 22 14.39 -7.76 -13.53
C ARG A 22 13.24 -8.30 -14.36
N LEU A 23 12.03 -7.80 -14.16
CA LEU A 23 10.80 -8.35 -14.74
C LEU A 23 9.92 -7.23 -15.28
N ASP A 24 9.32 -7.49 -16.45
CA ASP A 24 8.17 -6.72 -16.93
C ASP A 24 6.96 -7.13 -16.09
N MET A 25 6.52 -6.27 -15.17
CA MET A 25 5.50 -6.60 -14.18
C MET A 25 4.40 -5.56 -14.03
N THR A 26 3.25 -6.01 -13.56
CA THR A 26 2.12 -5.16 -13.17
C THR A 26 1.67 -5.55 -11.77
N VAL A 27 1.39 -4.54 -10.94
CA VAL A 27 0.88 -4.73 -9.57
C VAL A 27 -0.56 -4.26 -9.54
N CYS A 28 -1.46 -5.10 -9.03
CA CYS A 28 -2.90 -4.82 -8.96
C CYS A 28 -3.36 -4.83 -7.51
N GLU A 29 -4.19 -3.85 -7.12
CA GLU A 29 -4.78 -3.74 -5.80
C GLU A 29 -6.30 -3.53 -5.93
N THR A 30 -7.08 -4.15 -5.04
CA THR A 30 -8.54 -4.01 -5.03
C THR A 30 -8.99 -2.77 -4.25
N ALA A 31 -8.22 -2.38 -3.24
CA ALA A 31 -8.48 -1.20 -2.43
C ALA A 31 -8.07 0.08 -3.16
N SER A 32 -8.58 1.22 -2.69
CA SER A 32 -8.18 2.55 -3.16
C SER A 32 -6.86 3.05 -2.54
N TYR A 33 -6.13 2.17 -1.85
CA TYR A 33 -4.90 2.46 -1.12
C TYR A 33 -3.97 1.26 -1.16
N ILE A 34 -2.69 1.49 -0.93
CA ILE A 34 -1.66 0.45 -0.85
C ILE A 34 -1.33 0.07 0.60
N GLY A 35 -0.76 -1.11 0.79
CA GLY A 35 -0.24 -1.56 2.10
C GLY A 35 -1.09 -2.60 2.80
N GLY A 36 -2.30 -2.89 2.32
CA GLY A 36 -3.20 -3.87 2.93
C GLY A 36 -3.43 -3.59 4.42
N HIS A 37 -3.13 -4.55 5.29
CA HIS A 37 -3.29 -4.41 6.75
C HIS A 37 -2.38 -3.35 7.40
N THR A 38 -1.37 -2.83 6.70
CA THR A 38 -0.52 -1.76 7.22
C THR A 38 -0.90 -0.37 6.71
N HIS A 39 -2.13 -0.22 6.21
CA HIS A 39 -2.65 1.08 5.77
C HIS A 39 -2.79 2.04 6.96
N THR A 40 -1.95 3.07 6.98
CA THR A 40 -2.02 4.16 7.96
C THR A 40 -2.88 5.27 7.37
N ILE A 41 -3.77 5.83 8.18
CA ILE A 41 -4.64 6.93 7.79
C ILE A 41 -4.25 8.20 8.52
N ASP A 42 -4.38 9.33 7.84
CA ASP A 42 -4.31 10.63 8.49
C ASP A 42 -5.56 10.84 9.34
N VAL A 43 -5.37 11.32 10.57
CA VAL A 43 -6.45 11.67 11.49
C VAL A 43 -6.29 13.11 11.92
N VAL A 44 -7.38 13.88 11.90
CA VAL A 44 -7.40 15.23 12.43
C VAL A 44 -7.64 15.14 13.94
N GLU A 45 -6.63 15.52 14.72
CA GLU A 45 -6.78 15.61 16.17
C GLU A 45 -7.47 16.92 16.52
N ARG A 46 -8.59 16.83 17.26
CA ARG A 46 -9.22 18.01 17.85
C ARG A 46 -8.43 18.38 19.10
N ALA A 47 -8.09 19.66 19.25
CA ALA A 47 -7.44 20.13 20.47
C ALA A 47 -8.26 19.73 21.70
N PHE A 48 -7.64 18.97 22.60
CA PHE A 48 -8.26 18.60 23.86
C PHE A 48 -8.50 19.87 24.69
N GLY A 49 -9.76 20.21 24.95
CA GLY A 49 -10.13 21.37 25.77
C GLY A 49 -10.53 22.65 25.01
N ALA A 50 -10.72 22.62 23.69
CA ALA A 50 -11.42 23.72 23.02
C ALA A 50 -12.88 23.75 23.50
N ALA A 51 -13.21 24.75 24.33
CA ALA A 51 -14.59 25.09 24.67
C ALA A 51 -15.40 25.37 23.38
N PRO A 52 -16.73 25.13 23.39
CA PRO A 52 -17.60 25.35 22.23
C PRO A 52 -17.49 26.76 21.64
#